data_AF-A0A6G0U362-F1
#
_entry.id   AF-A0A6G0U362-F1
#
_cell.length_a   1.000
_cell.length_b   1.000
_cell.length_c   1.000
_cell.angle_alpha   90.00
_cell.angle_beta   90.00
_cell.angle_gamma   90.00
#
_symmetry.space_group_name_H-M   'P 1'
#
loop_
_entity.id
_entity.type
_entity.pdbx_description
1 polymer ?
#
loop_
_entity_poly.entity_id
_entity_poly.type
_entity_poly.pdbx_seq_one_letter_code
_entity_poly.pdbx_strand_id
1 'polypeptide(L)'
;MWSGLYVYIIYYSEVNTEVKVEYYTDIEVTYILNIKYILILVIKIWINLIFSFLCDMYKRKEIERNSMADKNNILYLFDRPTEPIFIGKGDDNVSFDVPTEYLIDRYKPLASDIQTRFPGGKTVPITKLNNIPDISIPLGLSRDAPFSLFNPSHSKMAAKLIDILMNTKSYDELLSLSVYCRDRINPYMFTYALSVVIIHRPDTRNLRLPSHSEMFPSLYMDSSVFSRAREESAVVQAGSRTPIEIPHDYSANNLDAEHRISYFREDIGINLHHWHWHLVYPFDGPLNIVNKDRRGELFFYMHQQIIARYNMERLSNNMNRVVRLTNWNEPIAEGYFPKLDNILANRVWPPRPANAVLTNISREVEQITFDIEDLVRWRDRIFNAIHSGFIINTAGQQVRLTENEGINILGNLIEASILSQNPNLYGSLHNNGHNAIAYIHDPDNRFLENYGVMGDSATAMRDPIFYRWHAYIDDIFQEFKSTIPSYSVQNLGFDSVNVQSVEVTATGLPRNEFATFWQQSDTDLSRGLDFLPRGSIFARFTHLQHAPFSYKIVVENNGNQRVGTVRIFMAPKFDERGLPFLFREQRKLFVELDKFSTSSYRQNT
;
A
#
# COMPACT_ATOMS: atom_id res chain seq x y z
N MET A 1 -1.57 -28.86 33.61
CA MET A 1 -2.99 -29.22 33.87
C MET A 1 -3.82 -27.96 33.65
N TRP A 2 -4.66 -27.97 32.60
CA TRP A 2 -5.96 -27.28 32.40
C TRP A 2 -6.11 -25.85 32.99
N SER A 3 -6.01 -24.78 32.20
CA SER A 3 -7.06 -24.22 31.30
C SER A 3 -8.37 -23.84 32.02
N GLY A 4 -8.58 -22.55 32.25
CA GLY A 4 -9.86 -21.96 32.67
C GLY A 4 -10.16 -20.72 31.83
N LEU A 5 -10.83 -20.93 30.69
CA LEU A 5 -11.39 -19.87 29.86
C LEU A 5 -12.81 -19.59 30.37
N TYR A 6 -13.08 -18.38 30.88
CA TYR A 6 -14.43 -17.94 31.23
C TYR A 6 -15.10 -17.34 29.99
N VAL A 7 -16.19 -17.95 29.53
CA VAL A 7 -17.08 -17.39 28.52
C VAL A 7 -18.32 -16.87 29.24
N TYR A 8 -18.49 -15.54 29.24
CA TYR A 8 -19.73 -14.90 29.68
C TYR A 8 -20.67 -14.79 28.49
N ILE A 9 -21.86 -15.40 28.59
CA ILE A 9 -22.99 -15.16 27.69
C ILE A 9 -24.06 -14.46 28.51
N ILE A 10 -24.34 -13.21 28.15
CA ILE A 10 -25.43 -12.39 28.70
C ILE A 10 -26.67 -12.67 27.85
N TYR A 11 -27.77 -13.08 28.48
CA TYR A 11 -29.10 -13.09 27.86
C TYR A 11 -29.87 -11.84 28.27
N TYR A 12 -30.42 -11.14 27.27
CA TYR A 12 -31.32 -10.00 27.46
C TYR A 12 -32.73 -10.46 27.82
N SER A 13 -33.44 -9.59 28.53
CA SER A 13 -34.74 -9.82 29.17
C SER A 13 -35.91 -9.77 28.19
N GLU A 14 -36.94 -10.59 28.42
CA GLU A 14 -38.30 -10.32 27.96
C GLU A 14 -39.32 -10.57 29.08
N VAL A 15 -40.03 -9.47 29.39
CA VAL A 15 -41.48 -9.35 29.61
C VAL A 15 -42.15 -10.13 30.76
N ASN A 16 -42.66 -9.32 31.71
CA ASN A 16 -43.68 -9.61 32.71
C ASN A 16 -44.71 -10.68 32.32
N THR A 17 -44.94 -11.64 33.23
CA THR A 17 -46.29 -12.15 33.51
C THR A 17 -46.32 -12.78 34.91
N GLU A 18 -47.13 -12.21 35.80
CA GLU A 18 -47.52 -12.83 37.07
C GLU A 18 -48.31 -14.11 36.80
N VAL A 19 -47.97 -15.21 37.48
CA VAL A 19 -48.89 -16.34 37.66
C VAL A 19 -48.87 -16.77 39.11
N LYS A 20 -50.05 -16.66 39.72
CA LYS A 20 -50.42 -17.11 41.07
C LYS A 20 -50.17 -18.61 41.24
N VAL A 21 -49.69 -18.98 42.43
CA VAL A 21 -49.59 -20.37 42.88
C VAL A 21 -50.88 -20.72 43.62
N GLU A 22 -51.65 -21.69 43.09
CA GLU A 22 -52.63 -22.45 43.85
C GLU A 22 -52.34 -23.95 43.66
N TYR A 23 -52.30 -24.67 44.77
CA TYR A 23 -52.05 -26.11 44.84
C TYR A 23 -53.38 -26.88 44.76
N TYR A 24 -53.42 -27.94 43.95
CA TYR A 24 -54.32 -29.09 44.17
C TYR A 24 -53.61 -30.41 43.86
N THR A 25 -53.95 -31.40 44.68
CA THR A 25 -53.37 -32.73 44.87
C THR A 25 -53.88 -33.79 43.87
N ASP A 26 -53.00 -34.76 43.61
CA ASP A 26 -53.23 -36.16 43.19
C ASP A 26 -54.17 -36.44 42.01
N ILE A 27 -53.59 -36.85 40.87
CA ILE A 27 -53.98 -37.98 39.99
C ILE A 27 -52.92 -38.14 38.87
N GLU A 28 -52.63 -39.40 38.48
CA GLU A 28 -51.93 -39.86 37.24
C GLU A 28 -50.40 -40.06 37.20
N VAL A 29 -49.95 -41.16 37.81
CA VAL A 29 -48.64 -41.81 37.57
C VAL A 29 -48.50 -42.38 36.13
N THR A 30 -49.56 -42.39 35.33
CA THR A 30 -49.52 -42.88 33.92
C THR A 30 -49.08 -41.79 32.92
N TYR A 31 -49.27 -40.50 33.22
CA TYR A 31 -48.84 -39.41 32.33
C TYR A 31 -47.33 -39.14 32.39
N ILE A 32 -46.70 -39.38 33.54
CA ILE A 32 -45.27 -39.10 33.76
C ILE A 32 -44.36 -40.01 32.93
N LEU A 33 -44.77 -41.26 32.66
CA LEU A 33 -44.04 -42.21 31.82
C LEU A 33 -44.07 -41.83 30.32
N ASN A 34 -45.22 -41.33 29.83
CA ASN A 34 -45.34 -40.84 28.45
C ASN A 34 -44.58 -39.53 28.24
N ILE A 35 -44.61 -38.61 29.22
CA ILE A 35 -43.86 -37.35 29.16
C ILE A 35 -42.35 -37.63 29.17
N LYS A 36 -41.85 -38.59 29.96
CA LYS A 36 -40.43 -38.99 29.93
C LYS A 36 -40.01 -39.55 28.57
N TYR A 37 -40.83 -40.40 27.94
CA TYR A 37 -40.53 -40.95 26.61
C TYR A 37 -40.53 -39.87 25.53
N ILE A 38 -41.51 -38.96 25.55
CA ILE A 38 -41.58 -37.82 24.64
C ILE A 38 -40.39 -36.88 24.86
N LEU A 39 -40.03 -36.58 26.11
CA LEU A 39 -38.90 -35.72 26.43
C LEU A 39 -37.56 -36.33 25.97
N ILE A 40 -37.35 -37.64 26.14
CA ILE A 40 -36.17 -38.35 25.63
C ILE A 40 -36.14 -38.34 24.09
N LEU A 41 -37.30 -38.50 23.44
CA LEU A 41 -37.41 -38.46 21.98
C LEU A 41 -37.09 -37.05 21.44
N VAL A 42 -37.64 -36.01 22.08
CA VAL A 42 -37.38 -34.60 21.73
C VAL A 42 -35.91 -34.25 21.96
N ILE A 43 -35.30 -34.67 23.06
CA ILE A 43 -33.87 -34.48 23.32
C ILE A 43 -33.01 -35.20 22.26
N LYS A 44 -33.36 -36.44 21.89
CA LYS A 44 -32.66 -37.16 20.80
C LYS A 44 -32.78 -36.45 19.44
N ILE A 45 -33.96 -35.94 19.12
CA ILE A 45 -34.21 -35.18 17.88
C ILE A 45 -33.38 -33.88 17.89
N TRP A 46 -33.37 -33.16 19.01
CA TRP A 46 -32.57 -31.94 19.18
C TRP A 46 -31.07 -32.20 19.09
N ILE A 47 -30.56 -33.26 19.73
CA ILE A 47 -29.15 -33.65 19.64
C ILE A 47 -28.78 -34.00 18.19
N ASN A 48 -29.62 -34.76 17.49
CA ASN A 48 -29.37 -35.11 16.09
C ASN A 48 -29.42 -33.90 15.16
N LEU A 49 -30.32 -32.94 15.40
CA LEU A 49 -30.39 -31.67 14.65
C LEU A 49 -29.15 -30.81 14.89
N ILE A 50 -28.70 -30.69 16.14
CA ILE A 50 -27.47 -29.96 16.49
C ILE A 50 -26.25 -30.63 15.86
N PHE A 51 -26.16 -31.96 15.92
CA PHE A 51 -25.04 -32.71 15.36
C PHE A 51 -25.01 -32.61 13.83
N SER A 52 -26.17 -32.69 13.18
CA SER A 52 -26.32 -32.47 11.73
C SER A 52 -25.89 -31.05 11.34
N PHE A 53 -26.33 -30.03 12.08
CA PHE A 53 -25.97 -28.63 11.85
C PHE A 53 -24.46 -28.39 12.05
N LEU A 54 -23.85 -28.97 13.08
CA LEU A 54 -22.41 -28.88 13.32
C LEU A 54 -21.60 -29.61 12.24
N CYS A 55 -22.04 -30.78 11.77
CA CYS A 55 -21.43 -31.50 10.66
C CYS A 55 -21.52 -30.71 9.34
N ASP A 56 -22.67 -30.10 9.05
CA ASP A 56 -22.84 -29.24 7.87
C ASP A 56 -21.98 -27.98 7.96
N MET A 57 -21.89 -27.37 9.14
CA MET A 57 -21.01 -26.21 9.36
C MET A 57 -19.53 -26.58 9.24
N TYR A 58 -19.13 -27.77 9.72
CA TYR A 58 -17.78 -28.28 9.57
C TYR A 58 -17.45 -28.57 8.10
N LYS A 59 -18.34 -29.25 7.38
CA LYS A 59 -18.20 -29.50 5.93
C LYS A 59 -18.13 -28.20 5.13
N ARG A 60 -18.94 -27.18 5.46
CA ARG A 60 -18.85 -25.86 4.82
C ARG A 60 -17.50 -25.20 5.07
N LYS A 61 -17.00 -25.21 6.30
CA LYS A 61 -15.66 -24.70 6.63
C LYS A 61 -14.54 -25.47 5.94
N GLU A 62 -14.71 -26.78 5.76
CA GLU A 62 -13.74 -27.64 5.06
C GLU A 62 -13.75 -27.37 3.55
N ILE A 63 -14.93 -27.22 2.93
CA ILE A 63 -15.08 -26.81 1.52
C ILE A 63 -14.51 -25.41 1.29
N GLU A 64 -14.79 -24.45 2.18
CA GLU A 64 -14.23 -23.11 2.13
C GLU A 64 -12.70 -23.12 2.27
N ARG A 65 -12.14 -23.94 3.19
CA ARG A 65 -10.69 -24.12 3.33
C ARG A 65 -10.06 -24.74 2.08
N ASN A 66 -10.66 -25.77 1.50
CA ASN A 66 -10.14 -26.43 0.31
C ASN A 66 -10.21 -25.50 -0.92
N SER A 67 -11.34 -24.79 -1.12
CA SER A 67 -11.49 -23.78 -2.16
C SER A 67 -10.51 -22.61 -1.98
N MET A 68 -10.20 -22.22 -0.74
CA MET A 68 -9.21 -21.17 -0.44
C MET A 68 -7.78 -21.67 -0.62
N ALA A 69 -7.48 -22.92 -0.28
CA ALA A 69 -6.20 -23.56 -0.53
C ALA A 69 -5.90 -23.67 -2.04
N ASP A 70 -6.91 -23.97 -2.85
CA ASP A 70 -6.79 -23.99 -4.31
C ASP A 70 -6.56 -22.58 -4.87
N LYS A 71 -7.18 -21.56 -4.28
CA LYS A 71 -7.00 -20.17 -4.71
C LYS A 71 -5.65 -19.56 -4.33
N ASN A 72 -4.98 -20.09 -3.31
CA ASN A 72 -3.63 -19.67 -2.94
C ASN A 72 -2.58 -20.02 -4.01
N ASN A 73 -2.89 -20.92 -4.95
CA ASN A 73 -1.92 -21.33 -5.98
C ASN A 73 -1.42 -20.15 -6.83
N ILE A 74 -2.27 -19.15 -7.09
CA ILE A 74 -1.88 -17.94 -7.81
C ILE A 74 -0.80 -17.13 -7.08
N LEU A 75 -0.67 -17.27 -5.75
CA LEU A 75 0.33 -16.56 -4.97
C LEU A 75 1.76 -17.07 -5.25
N TYR A 76 1.92 -18.30 -5.75
CA TYR A 76 3.22 -18.80 -6.20
C TYR A 76 3.74 -18.08 -7.45
N LEU A 77 2.90 -17.33 -8.17
CA LEU A 77 3.35 -16.52 -9.30
C LEU A 77 4.23 -15.33 -8.88
N PHE A 78 4.16 -14.93 -7.61
CA PHE A 78 5.00 -13.91 -6.98
C PHE A 78 6.30 -14.45 -6.39
N ASP A 79 6.47 -15.78 -6.37
CA ASP A 79 7.73 -16.40 -5.95
C ASP A 79 8.72 -16.39 -7.10
N ARG A 80 9.94 -15.93 -6.82
CA ARG A 80 11.09 -15.89 -7.72
C ARG A 80 10.72 -15.28 -9.08
N PRO A 81 10.49 -13.95 -9.13
CA PRO A 81 9.82 -13.30 -10.26
C PRO A 81 10.54 -13.49 -11.60
N THR A 82 11.86 -13.69 -11.62
CA THR A 82 12.60 -13.90 -12.87
C THR A 82 12.84 -15.36 -13.22
N GLU A 83 12.70 -16.30 -12.28
CA GLU A 83 12.74 -17.74 -12.55
C GLU A 83 11.53 -18.16 -13.41
N PRO A 84 11.71 -18.95 -14.49
CA PRO A 84 10.60 -19.49 -15.26
C PRO A 84 9.58 -20.27 -14.42
N ILE A 85 8.31 -20.28 -14.84
CA ILE A 85 7.21 -20.83 -14.03
C ILE A 85 7.25 -22.36 -13.88
N PHE A 86 7.98 -23.06 -14.76
CA PHE A 86 8.18 -24.51 -14.67
C PHE A 86 9.21 -24.93 -13.60
N ILE A 87 9.98 -23.99 -13.04
CA ILE A 87 10.83 -24.26 -11.87
C ILE A 87 9.93 -24.26 -10.62
N GLY A 88 10.12 -25.20 -9.70
CA GLY A 88 9.31 -25.30 -8.49
C GLY A 88 9.33 -24.02 -7.64
N LYS A 89 8.17 -23.68 -7.06
CA LYS A 89 7.87 -22.43 -6.37
C LYS A 89 7.56 -22.63 -4.88
N GLY A 90 7.96 -21.66 -4.07
CA GLY A 90 7.84 -21.70 -2.61
C GLY A 90 8.65 -22.83 -1.97
N ASP A 91 8.47 -22.99 -0.65
CA ASP A 91 9.19 -24.01 0.13
C ASP A 91 8.70 -25.44 -0.15
N ASP A 92 7.43 -25.58 -0.54
CA ASP A 92 6.80 -26.87 -0.89
C ASP A 92 7.17 -27.37 -2.30
N ASN A 93 8.06 -26.67 -3.01
CA ASN A 93 8.50 -26.99 -4.36
C ASN A 93 7.30 -27.21 -5.32
N VAL A 94 6.34 -26.27 -5.31
CA VAL A 94 5.11 -26.35 -6.11
C VAL A 94 5.44 -26.12 -7.58
N SER A 95 5.09 -27.08 -8.44
CA SER A 95 5.18 -26.94 -9.90
C SER A 95 3.82 -26.67 -10.51
N PHE A 96 3.82 -26.05 -11.69
CA PHE A 96 2.63 -25.92 -12.52
C PHE A 96 2.74 -26.90 -13.69
N ASP A 97 1.65 -27.60 -14.01
CA ASP A 97 1.57 -28.43 -15.22
C ASP A 97 1.33 -27.52 -16.44
N VAL A 98 2.40 -26.89 -16.91
CA VAL A 98 2.36 -25.85 -17.95
C VAL A 98 2.15 -26.51 -19.33
N PRO A 99 1.08 -26.16 -20.07
CA PRO A 99 0.92 -26.60 -21.45
C PRO A 99 2.15 -26.24 -22.30
N THR A 100 2.59 -27.13 -23.20
CA THR A 100 3.81 -26.89 -24.00
C THR A 100 3.71 -25.60 -24.83
N GLU A 101 2.51 -25.23 -25.27
CA GLU A 101 2.25 -23.99 -26.00
C GLU A 101 2.40 -22.73 -25.14
N TYR A 102 2.32 -22.88 -23.81
CA TYR A 102 2.55 -21.79 -22.86
C TYR A 102 4.03 -21.62 -22.56
N LEU A 103 4.91 -22.55 -22.94
CA LEU A 103 6.35 -22.28 -22.89
C LEU A 103 6.72 -21.21 -23.93
N ILE A 104 7.67 -20.33 -23.59
CA ILE A 104 8.26 -19.43 -24.58
C ILE A 104 9.09 -20.24 -25.59
N ASP A 105 9.31 -19.70 -26.79
CA ASP A 105 9.92 -20.43 -27.90
C ASP A 105 11.28 -21.04 -27.56
N ARG A 106 12.06 -20.38 -26.69
CA ARG A 106 13.33 -20.89 -26.19
C ARG A 106 13.20 -22.24 -25.46
N TYR A 107 12.11 -22.46 -24.74
CA TYR A 107 11.91 -23.64 -23.88
C TYR A 107 11.01 -24.70 -24.49
N LYS A 108 10.22 -24.39 -25.54
CA LYS A 108 9.38 -25.37 -26.24
C LYS A 108 10.14 -26.64 -26.67
N PRO A 109 11.36 -26.58 -27.25
CA PRO A 109 12.10 -27.77 -27.64
C PRO A 109 12.56 -28.64 -26.46
N LEU A 110 12.53 -28.10 -25.24
CA LEU A 110 13.01 -28.74 -24.01
C LEU A 110 11.86 -29.22 -23.13
N ALA A 111 10.62 -29.22 -23.60
CA ALA A 111 9.44 -29.50 -22.78
C ALA A 111 9.53 -30.86 -22.04
N SER A 112 10.00 -31.91 -22.71
CA SER A 112 10.22 -33.24 -22.11
C SER A 112 11.29 -33.23 -21.02
N ASP A 113 12.38 -32.50 -21.26
CA ASP A 113 13.54 -32.46 -20.38
C ASP A 113 13.25 -31.62 -19.13
N ILE A 114 12.46 -30.55 -19.28
CA ILE A 114 12.05 -29.67 -18.19
C ILE A 114 11.28 -30.44 -17.12
N GLN A 115 10.30 -31.27 -17.52
CA GLN A 115 9.52 -32.07 -16.59
C GLN A 115 10.39 -33.07 -15.81
N THR A 116 11.41 -33.63 -16.46
CA THR A 116 12.34 -34.57 -15.82
C THR A 116 13.32 -33.85 -14.89
N ARG A 117 13.81 -32.67 -15.29
CA ARG A 117 14.84 -31.91 -14.57
C ARG A 117 14.29 -31.16 -13.35
N PHE A 118 13.04 -30.72 -13.40
CA PHE A 118 12.39 -29.96 -12.35
C PHE A 118 11.14 -30.70 -11.85
N PRO A 119 11.29 -31.84 -11.16
CA PRO A 119 10.14 -32.54 -10.59
C PRO A 119 9.52 -31.66 -9.50
N GLY A 120 8.22 -31.42 -9.60
CA GLY A 120 7.47 -30.73 -8.55
C GLY A 120 7.22 -31.65 -7.35
N GLY A 121 7.23 -31.08 -6.14
CA GLY A 121 6.73 -31.77 -4.95
C GLY A 121 5.21 -31.87 -4.97
N LYS A 122 4.55 -30.75 -5.27
CA LYS A 122 3.10 -30.64 -5.52
C LYS A 122 2.86 -30.03 -6.88
N THR A 123 2.01 -30.64 -7.70
CA THR A 123 1.69 -30.12 -9.05
C THR A 123 0.32 -29.47 -9.09
N VAL A 124 0.26 -28.24 -9.59
CA VAL A 124 -0.97 -27.49 -9.85
C VAL A 124 -1.34 -27.67 -11.33
N PRO A 125 -2.50 -28.30 -11.65
CA PRO A 125 -2.92 -28.47 -13.03
C PRO A 125 -3.31 -27.12 -13.65
N ILE A 126 -2.89 -26.87 -14.88
CA ILE A 126 -3.28 -25.68 -15.64
C ILE A 126 -4.13 -26.08 -16.83
N THR A 127 -5.41 -25.71 -16.78
CA THR A 127 -6.32 -25.88 -17.91
C THR A 127 -6.00 -24.85 -18.99
N LYS A 128 -5.52 -25.31 -20.14
CA LYS A 128 -5.25 -24.45 -21.30
C LYS A 128 -6.50 -23.69 -21.73
N LEU A 129 -6.36 -22.38 -21.94
CA LEU A 129 -7.41 -21.54 -22.51
C LEU A 129 -7.67 -21.89 -23.98
N ASN A 130 -8.94 -21.93 -24.37
CA ASN A 130 -9.34 -22.14 -25.76
C ASN A 130 -8.84 -21.01 -26.68
N ASN A 131 -8.91 -19.76 -26.19
CA ASN A 131 -8.45 -18.57 -26.89
C ASN A 131 -7.58 -17.74 -25.94
N ILE A 132 -6.36 -17.45 -26.36
CA ILE A 132 -5.45 -16.57 -25.61
C ILE A 132 -5.76 -15.12 -26.03
N PRO A 133 -6.08 -14.21 -25.10
CA PRO A 133 -6.27 -12.79 -25.42
C PRO A 133 -5.02 -12.17 -26.04
N ASP A 134 -5.22 -11.14 -26.87
CA ASP A 134 -4.09 -10.39 -27.42
C ASP A 134 -3.35 -9.62 -26.30
N ILE A 135 -2.08 -9.97 -26.11
CA ILE A 135 -1.15 -9.35 -25.15
C ILE A 135 -0.04 -8.56 -25.86
N SER A 136 -0.21 -8.22 -27.15
CA SER A 136 0.79 -7.49 -27.95
C SER A 136 1.25 -6.18 -27.31
N ILE A 137 0.33 -5.40 -26.74
CA ILE A 137 0.64 -4.14 -26.06
C ILE A 137 1.51 -4.37 -24.80
N PRO A 138 1.11 -5.22 -23.82
CA PRO A 138 1.98 -5.58 -22.71
C PRO A 138 3.34 -6.19 -23.10
N LEU A 139 3.45 -6.84 -24.26
CA LEU A 139 4.72 -7.37 -24.77
C LEU A 139 5.67 -6.30 -25.32
N GLY A 140 5.21 -5.05 -25.44
CA GLY A 140 6.03 -3.93 -25.93
C GLY A 140 7.20 -3.58 -25.01
N LEU A 141 7.14 -3.95 -23.72
CA LEU A 141 8.25 -3.80 -22.77
C LEU A 141 9.01 -5.11 -22.65
N SER A 142 10.32 -5.07 -22.92
CA SER A 142 11.17 -6.26 -22.79
C SER A 142 11.23 -6.76 -21.35
N ARG A 143 11.53 -8.05 -21.18
CA ARG A 143 11.52 -8.70 -19.87
C ARG A 143 12.61 -8.19 -18.92
N ASP A 144 13.69 -7.68 -19.48
CA ASP A 144 14.88 -7.13 -18.80
C ASP A 144 14.87 -5.59 -18.71
N ALA A 145 13.89 -4.91 -19.32
CA ALA A 145 13.77 -3.47 -19.22
C ALA A 145 13.34 -3.01 -17.82
N PRO A 146 13.75 -1.80 -17.39
CA PRO A 146 13.20 -1.19 -16.19
C PRO A 146 11.71 -0.83 -16.39
N PHE A 147 10.93 -0.86 -15.32
CA PHE A 147 9.49 -0.57 -15.35
C PHE A 147 9.14 0.53 -14.35
N SER A 148 8.50 1.59 -14.84
CA SER A 148 8.07 2.74 -14.05
C SER A 148 6.67 3.14 -14.44
N LEU A 149 5.78 3.31 -13.47
CA LEU A 149 4.43 3.83 -13.73
C LEU A 149 4.45 5.30 -14.16
N PHE A 150 5.44 6.10 -13.75
CA PHE A 150 5.56 7.50 -14.17
C PHE A 150 5.84 7.64 -15.67
N ASN A 151 6.35 6.60 -16.33
CA ASN A 151 6.40 6.54 -17.78
C ASN A 151 4.99 6.27 -18.35
N PRO A 152 4.43 7.18 -19.16
CA PRO A 152 3.08 7.02 -19.72
C PRO A 152 2.90 5.78 -20.61
N SER A 153 3.95 5.36 -21.32
CA SER A 153 3.91 4.17 -22.17
C SER A 153 3.83 2.90 -21.30
N HIS A 154 4.65 2.80 -20.26
CA HIS A 154 4.63 1.69 -19.31
C HIS A 154 3.31 1.61 -18.54
N SER A 155 2.78 2.76 -18.10
CA SER A 155 1.48 2.86 -17.44
C SER A 155 0.35 2.28 -18.31
N LYS A 156 0.33 2.63 -19.60
CA LYS A 156 -0.65 2.09 -20.57
C LYS A 156 -0.49 0.58 -20.79
N MET A 157 0.74 0.07 -20.85
CA MET A 157 1.00 -1.37 -20.97
C MET A 157 0.49 -2.13 -19.74
N ALA A 158 0.76 -1.62 -18.54
CA ALA A 158 0.26 -2.19 -17.29
C ALA A 158 -1.27 -2.12 -17.20
N ALA A 159 -1.86 -0.98 -17.55
CA ALA A 159 -3.32 -0.80 -17.64
C ALA A 159 -3.97 -1.82 -18.56
N LYS A 160 -3.36 -2.07 -19.73
CA LYS A 160 -3.87 -3.07 -20.69
C LYS A 160 -3.76 -4.49 -20.13
N LEU A 161 -2.66 -4.83 -19.45
CA LEU A 161 -2.51 -6.13 -18.81
C LEU A 161 -3.54 -6.34 -17.69
N ILE A 162 -3.79 -5.30 -16.88
CA ILE A 162 -4.84 -5.33 -15.84
C ILE A 162 -6.20 -5.57 -16.48
N ASP A 163 -6.57 -4.82 -17.52
CA ASP A 163 -7.83 -5.01 -18.26
C ASP A 163 -7.99 -6.46 -18.76
N ILE A 164 -6.96 -7.01 -19.39
CA ILE A 164 -6.96 -8.40 -19.90
C ILE A 164 -7.20 -9.41 -18.77
N LEU A 165 -6.48 -9.29 -17.65
CA LEU A 165 -6.58 -10.21 -16.52
C LEU A 165 -7.90 -10.04 -15.74
N MET A 166 -8.42 -8.82 -15.63
CA MET A 166 -9.71 -8.55 -15.00
C MET A 166 -10.89 -9.16 -15.78
N ASN A 167 -10.77 -9.27 -17.11
CA ASN A 167 -11.83 -9.76 -17.98
C ASN A 167 -11.94 -11.29 -18.08
N THR A 168 -11.10 -12.06 -17.37
CA THR A 168 -11.24 -13.52 -17.27
C THR A 168 -12.49 -13.91 -16.50
N LYS A 169 -13.19 -14.97 -16.93
CA LYS A 169 -14.53 -15.30 -16.42
C LYS A 169 -14.50 -16.03 -15.08
N SER A 170 -13.42 -16.73 -14.78
CA SER A 170 -13.26 -17.54 -13.57
C SER A 170 -11.85 -17.42 -13.02
N TYR A 171 -11.69 -17.87 -11.77
CA TYR A 171 -10.38 -18.01 -11.14
C TYR A 171 -9.44 -18.92 -11.95
N ASP A 172 -9.95 -20.02 -12.50
CA ASP A 172 -9.12 -20.95 -13.28
C ASP A 172 -8.64 -20.32 -14.60
N GLU A 173 -9.50 -19.53 -15.26
CA GLU A 173 -9.09 -18.76 -16.44
C GLU A 173 -8.04 -17.70 -16.08
N LEU A 174 -8.22 -17.02 -14.93
CA LEU A 174 -7.24 -16.06 -14.42
C LEU A 174 -5.89 -16.72 -14.16
N LEU A 175 -5.88 -17.85 -13.45
CA LEU A 175 -4.66 -18.58 -13.12
C LEU A 175 -3.94 -19.04 -14.38
N SER A 176 -4.68 -19.65 -15.32
CA SER A 176 -4.14 -20.12 -16.60
C SER A 176 -3.54 -18.97 -17.42
N LEU A 177 -4.25 -17.85 -17.54
CA LEU A 177 -3.74 -16.67 -18.26
C LEU A 177 -2.52 -16.05 -17.55
N SER A 178 -2.53 -16.02 -16.22
CA SER A 178 -1.42 -15.48 -15.43
C SER A 178 -0.15 -16.35 -15.60
N VAL A 179 -0.29 -17.68 -15.62
CA VAL A 179 0.81 -18.61 -15.94
C VAL A 179 1.34 -18.37 -17.36
N TYR A 180 0.46 -18.16 -18.35
CA TYR A 180 0.87 -17.82 -19.72
C TYR A 180 1.66 -16.50 -19.78
N CYS A 181 1.19 -15.46 -19.09
CA CYS A 181 1.82 -14.14 -19.11
C CYS A 181 3.15 -14.08 -18.35
N ARG A 182 3.30 -14.80 -17.25
CA ARG A 182 4.41 -14.65 -16.29
C ARG A 182 5.81 -14.73 -16.91
N ASP A 183 6.03 -15.66 -17.84
CA ASP A 183 7.35 -15.86 -18.44
C ASP A 183 7.58 -15.01 -19.70
N ARG A 184 6.57 -14.25 -20.14
CA ARG A 184 6.59 -13.40 -21.35
C ARG A 184 6.65 -11.91 -21.03
N ILE A 185 5.94 -11.50 -19.98
CA ILE A 185 5.79 -10.10 -19.59
C ILE A 185 6.93 -9.70 -18.66
N ASN A 186 7.32 -8.42 -18.70
CA ASN A 186 8.23 -7.82 -17.73
C ASN A 186 7.82 -8.17 -16.27
N PRO A 187 8.73 -8.73 -15.44
CA PRO A 187 8.40 -9.25 -14.10
C PRO A 187 7.82 -8.20 -13.15
N TYR A 188 8.32 -6.97 -13.17
CA TYR A 188 7.77 -5.88 -12.36
C TYR A 188 6.35 -5.52 -12.83
N MET A 189 6.16 -5.33 -14.14
CA MET A 189 4.85 -5.02 -14.71
C MET A 189 3.83 -6.13 -14.44
N PHE A 190 4.23 -7.40 -14.60
CA PHE A 190 3.39 -8.56 -14.32
C PHE A 190 2.98 -8.59 -12.85
N THR A 191 3.94 -8.43 -11.93
CA THR A 191 3.69 -8.44 -10.49
C THR A 191 2.77 -7.29 -10.07
N TYR A 192 3.00 -6.08 -10.60
CA TYR A 192 2.13 -4.94 -10.38
C TYR A 192 0.71 -5.22 -10.87
N ALA A 193 0.55 -5.62 -12.14
CA ALA A 193 -0.76 -5.85 -12.73
C ALA A 193 -1.54 -6.97 -12.02
N LEU A 194 -0.89 -8.09 -11.70
CA LEU A 194 -1.51 -9.20 -10.99
C LEU A 194 -1.89 -8.80 -9.55
N SER A 195 -1.06 -8.00 -8.87
CA SER A 195 -1.38 -7.48 -7.54
C SER A 195 -2.64 -6.61 -7.56
N VAL A 196 -2.76 -5.71 -8.55
CA VAL A 196 -3.99 -4.92 -8.76
C VAL A 196 -5.18 -5.85 -8.98
N VAL A 197 -5.06 -6.83 -9.88
CA VAL A 197 -6.15 -7.77 -10.19
C VAL A 197 -6.62 -8.52 -8.95
N ILE A 198 -5.71 -9.06 -8.15
CA ILE A 198 -6.03 -9.83 -6.93
C ILE A 198 -6.78 -8.97 -5.90
N ILE A 199 -6.41 -7.71 -5.73
CA ILE A 199 -7.06 -6.79 -4.78
C ILE A 199 -8.48 -6.43 -5.24
N HIS A 200 -8.72 -6.34 -6.55
CA HIS A 200 -9.98 -5.80 -7.10
C HIS A 200 -11.00 -6.88 -7.48
N ARG A 201 -10.55 -8.08 -7.86
CA ARG A 201 -11.47 -9.15 -8.26
C ARG A 201 -12.24 -9.72 -7.06
N PRO A 202 -13.58 -9.90 -7.17
CA PRO A 202 -14.39 -10.45 -6.09
C PRO A 202 -13.98 -11.86 -5.63
N ASP A 203 -13.52 -12.71 -6.56
CA ASP A 203 -13.18 -14.11 -6.31
C ASP A 203 -11.78 -14.31 -5.67
N THR A 204 -10.98 -13.24 -5.52
CA THR A 204 -9.64 -13.24 -4.93
C THR A 204 -9.50 -12.38 -3.67
N ARG A 205 -10.57 -11.72 -3.19
CA ARG A 205 -10.53 -10.75 -2.06
C ARG A 205 -9.89 -11.24 -0.76
N ASN A 206 -9.88 -12.54 -0.51
CA ASN A 206 -9.34 -13.13 0.71
C ASN A 206 -7.87 -13.56 0.58
N LEU A 207 -7.27 -13.39 -0.61
CA LEU A 207 -5.86 -13.69 -0.81
C LEU A 207 -5.01 -12.59 -0.18
N ARG A 208 -3.97 -13.01 0.54
CA ARG A 208 -2.96 -12.10 1.11
C ARG A 208 -1.77 -12.07 0.17
N LEU A 209 -1.54 -10.92 -0.45
CA LEU A 209 -0.36 -10.72 -1.28
C LEU A 209 0.91 -10.83 -0.43
N PRO A 210 1.97 -11.48 -0.93
CA PRO A 210 3.31 -11.36 -0.34
C PRO A 210 3.75 -9.90 -0.27
N SER A 211 4.64 -9.58 0.67
CA SER A 211 5.18 -8.21 0.77
C SER A 211 6.03 -7.86 -0.46
N HIS A 212 5.91 -6.64 -0.97
CA HIS A 212 6.71 -6.20 -2.12
C HIS A 212 8.22 -6.22 -1.82
N SER A 213 8.60 -5.99 -0.57
CA SER A 213 9.98 -6.13 -0.09
C SER A 213 10.51 -7.56 -0.08
N GLU A 214 9.63 -8.57 -0.06
CA GLU A 214 10.02 -9.98 -0.18
C GLU A 214 10.05 -10.42 -1.66
N MET A 215 9.16 -9.85 -2.49
CA MET A 215 9.12 -10.12 -3.94
C MET A 215 10.31 -9.48 -4.68
N PHE A 216 10.66 -8.24 -4.31
CA PHE A 216 11.75 -7.47 -4.93
C PHE A 216 12.57 -6.74 -3.87
N PRO A 217 13.33 -7.48 -3.06
CA PRO A 217 14.10 -6.89 -1.96
C PRO A 217 15.11 -5.83 -2.42
N SER A 218 15.60 -5.90 -3.66
CA SER A 218 16.59 -4.95 -4.20
C SER A 218 16.09 -3.51 -4.34
N LEU A 219 14.78 -3.28 -4.22
CA LEU A 219 14.20 -1.94 -4.15
C LEU A 219 14.26 -1.33 -2.73
N TYR A 220 14.57 -2.14 -1.71
CA TYR A 220 14.38 -1.78 -0.31
C TYR A 220 15.65 -1.74 0.54
N MET A 221 16.76 -2.30 0.05
CA MET A 221 17.98 -2.42 0.84
C MET A 221 19.24 -2.34 -0.03
N ASP A 222 20.34 -2.01 0.63
CA ASP A 222 21.68 -1.86 0.06
C ASP A 222 22.12 -3.09 -0.76
N SER A 223 22.77 -2.84 -1.90
CA SER A 223 23.14 -3.92 -2.82
C SER A 223 24.15 -4.92 -2.26
N SER A 224 24.97 -4.53 -1.27
CA SER A 224 25.94 -5.45 -0.63
C SER A 224 25.24 -6.59 0.15
N VAL A 225 23.98 -6.40 0.54
CA VAL A 225 23.17 -7.43 1.21
C VAL A 225 22.98 -8.64 0.29
N PHE A 226 22.79 -8.43 -1.02
CA PHE A 226 22.53 -9.51 -1.97
C PHE A 226 23.76 -10.35 -2.28
N SER A 227 24.94 -9.73 -2.26
CA SER A 227 26.21 -10.47 -2.39
C SER A 227 26.40 -11.42 -1.20
N ARG A 228 26.20 -10.92 0.03
CA ARG A 228 26.24 -11.73 1.26
C ARG A 228 25.13 -12.78 1.31
N ALA A 229 23.93 -12.45 0.84
CA ALA A 229 22.81 -13.40 0.77
C ALA A 229 23.09 -14.56 -0.17
N ARG A 230 23.78 -14.28 -1.29
CA ARG A 230 24.24 -15.31 -2.23
C ARG A 230 25.27 -16.25 -1.60
N GLU A 231 26.25 -15.69 -0.90
CA GLU A 231 27.26 -16.46 -0.17
C GLU A 231 26.61 -17.34 0.91
N GLU A 232 25.79 -16.74 1.78
CA GLU A 232 25.11 -17.44 2.87
C GLU A 232 24.19 -18.56 2.34
N SER A 233 23.48 -18.29 1.24
CA SER A 233 22.60 -19.29 0.60
C SER A 233 23.35 -20.50 0.06
N ALA A 234 24.53 -20.25 -0.53
CA ALA A 234 25.33 -21.28 -1.20
C ALA A 234 26.20 -22.09 -0.24
N VAL A 235 26.69 -21.45 0.84
CA VAL A 235 27.66 -22.06 1.76
C VAL A 235 26.97 -22.69 2.98
N VAL A 236 25.91 -22.06 3.50
CA VAL A 236 25.29 -22.45 4.77
C VAL A 236 23.95 -23.16 4.55
N GLN A 237 23.79 -24.29 5.24
CA GLN A 237 22.56 -25.08 5.18
C GLN A 237 21.35 -24.27 5.69
N ALA A 238 20.22 -24.38 4.99
CA ALA A 238 18.95 -23.79 5.41
C ALA A 238 18.61 -24.17 6.87
N GLY A 239 18.13 -23.20 7.64
CA GLY A 239 17.85 -23.34 9.08
C GLY A 239 19.03 -23.06 10.01
N SER A 240 20.28 -23.08 9.50
CA SER A 240 21.48 -22.65 10.25
C SER A 240 22.00 -21.27 9.83
N ARG A 241 21.31 -20.63 8.88
CA ARG A 241 21.70 -19.32 8.35
C ARG A 241 21.47 -18.21 9.37
N THR A 242 22.37 -17.24 9.36
CA THR A 242 22.26 -16.05 10.24
C THR A 242 21.69 -14.86 9.48
N PRO A 243 20.88 -14.00 10.12
CA PRO A 243 20.36 -12.81 9.47
C PRO A 243 21.48 -11.85 9.05
N ILE A 244 21.42 -11.38 7.81
CA ILE A 244 22.39 -10.45 7.24
C ILE A 244 22.03 -9.04 7.66
N GLU A 245 22.87 -8.42 8.47
CA GLU A 245 22.64 -7.06 8.95
C GLU A 245 22.78 -6.03 7.83
N ILE A 246 21.73 -5.22 7.66
CA ILE A 246 21.70 -4.06 6.78
C ILE A 246 22.33 -2.90 7.56
N PRO A 247 23.42 -2.30 7.05
CA PRO A 247 24.02 -1.14 7.71
C PRO A 247 23.00 0.00 7.81
N HIS A 248 22.96 0.69 8.95
CA HIS A 248 22.15 1.91 9.07
C HIS A 248 22.69 3.02 8.15
N ASP A 249 24.00 3.19 8.13
CA ASP A 249 24.70 4.19 7.31
C ASP A 249 25.21 3.55 6.02
N TYR A 250 24.40 3.55 4.96
CA TYR A 250 24.79 3.01 3.65
C TYR A 250 24.66 4.03 2.50
N SER A 251 23.60 4.84 2.47
CA SER A 251 23.39 5.83 1.42
C SER A 251 24.35 7.02 1.53
N ALA A 252 24.57 7.50 2.76
CA ALA A 252 25.48 8.58 3.15
C ALA A 252 25.99 8.38 4.60
N ASN A 253 26.57 9.43 5.20
CA ASN A 253 26.97 9.47 6.60
C ASN A 253 26.68 10.88 7.17
N ASN A 254 26.98 11.09 8.47
CA ASN A 254 26.69 12.35 9.18
C ASN A 254 27.40 13.61 8.65
N LEU A 255 28.29 13.51 7.66
CA LEU A 255 28.82 14.67 6.92
C LEU A 255 27.74 15.33 6.04
N ASP A 256 26.77 14.54 5.56
CA ASP A 256 25.56 15.06 4.91
C ASP A 256 24.47 15.27 5.96
N ALA A 257 23.96 16.51 6.06
CA ALA A 257 22.91 16.84 7.01
C ALA A 257 21.60 16.08 6.73
N GLU A 258 21.30 15.78 5.46
CA GLU A 258 20.09 15.04 5.09
C GLU A 258 20.15 13.56 5.52
N HIS A 259 21.34 13.03 5.85
CA HIS A 259 21.51 11.68 6.38
C HIS A 259 20.88 11.47 7.76
N ARG A 260 20.72 12.54 8.56
CA ARG A 260 20.16 12.44 9.93
C ARG A 260 18.76 11.84 9.98
N ILE A 261 18.01 11.98 8.90
CA ILE A 261 16.63 11.52 8.76
C ILE A 261 16.52 10.37 7.74
N SER A 262 17.62 9.71 7.40
CA SER A 262 17.63 8.51 6.56
C SER A 262 16.72 7.42 7.13
N TYR A 263 16.65 7.28 8.47
CA TYR A 263 15.75 6.35 9.15
C TYR A 263 14.26 6.55 8.82
N PHE A 264 13.85 7.74 8.34
CA PHE A 264 12.49 7.99 7.87
C PHE A 264 12.38 7.78 6.35
N ARG A 265 13.35 8.33 5.59
CA ARG A 265 13.35 8.28 4.12
C ARG A 265 13.50 6.87 3.58
N GLU A 266 14.38 6.10 4.20
CA GLU A 266 14.84 4.80 3.75
C GLU A 266 14.20 3.63 4.52
N ASP A 267 13.24 3.93 5.42
CA ASP A 267 12.45 2.93 6.12
C ASP A 267 11.67 2.05 5.13
N ILE A 268 11.76 0.73 5.33
CA ILE A 268 11.10 -0.26 4.47
C ILE A 268 9.58 -0.11 4.57
N GLY A 269 9.03 0.12 5.77
CA GLY A 269 7.60 0.25 6.02
C GLY A 269 6.98 1.48 5.36
N ILE A 270 7.63 2.64 5.44
CA ILE A 270 7.19 3.89 4.81
C ILE A 270 7.20 3.76 3.27
N ASN A 271 8.27 3.22 2.70
CA ASN A 271 8.34 2.99 1.25
C ASN A 271 7.32 1.95 0.77
N LEU A 272 7.11 0.87 1.55
CA LEU A 272 6.03 -0.09 1.29
C LEU A 272 4.67 0.60 1.34
N HIS A 273 4.40 1.44 2.34
CA HIS A 273 3.13 2.17 2.44
C HIS A 273 2.87 3.01 1.17
N HIS A 274 3.87 3.77 0.72
CA HIS A 274 3.76 4.60 -0.48
C HIS A 274 3.50 3.77 -1.74
N TRP A 275 4.23 2.67 -1.94
CA TRP A 275 3.98 1.75 -3.05
C TRP A 275 2.56 1.16 -3.00
N HIS A 276 2.13 0.66 -1.83
CA HIS A 276 0.79 0.08 -1.67
C HIS A 276 -0.33 1.10 -1.86
N TRP A 277 -0.13 2.35 -1.42
CA TRP A 277 -1.10 3.41 -1.63
C TRP A 277 -1.31 3.65 -3.13
N HIS A 278 -0.22 3.74 -3.91
CA HIS A 278 -0.30 3.88 -5.37
C HIS A 278 -0.80 2.61 -6.08
N LEU A 279 -0.60 1.42 -5.50
CA LEU A 279 -1.20 0.17 -6.00
C LEU A 279 -2.73 0.15 -5.82
N VAL A 280 -3.22 0.64 -4.69
CA VAL A 280 -4.67 0.71 -4.39
C VAL A 280 -5.34 1.86 -5.13
N TYR A 281 -4.66 2.99 -5.29
CA TYR A 281 -5.16 4.19 -5.97
C TYR A 281 -4.33 4.53 -7.23
N PRO A 282 -4.26 3.63 -8.22
CA PRO A 282 -3.48 3.87 -9.43
C PRO A 282 -4.09 5.03 -10.21
N PHE A 283 -3.24 5.82 -10.87
CA PHE A 283 -3.68 6.98 -11.65
C PHE A 283 -4.09 6.62 -13.09
N ASP A 284 -3.84 5.39 -13.53
CA ASP A 284 -4.17 4.86 -14.85
C ASP A 284 -4.66 3.40 -14.73
N GLY A 285 -5.39 2.91 -15.72
CA GLY A 285 -6.05 1.61 -15.69
C GLY A 285 -7.54 1.64 -16.02
N PRO A 286 -8.23 0.49 -15.92
CA PRO A 286 -9.69 0.43 -16.06
C PRO A 286 -10.41 1.43 -15.14
N LEU A 287 -11.45 2.10 -15.65
CA LEU A 287 -12.17 3.15 -14.91
C LEU A 287 -12.73 2.67 -13.57
N ASN A 288 -13.23 1.44 -13.49
CA ASN A 288 -13.74 0.85 -12.25
C ASN A 288 -12.64 0.58 -11.20
N ILE A 289 -11.38 0.59 -11.60
CA ILE A 289 -10.22 0.49 -10.72
C ILE A 289 -9.75 1.88 -10.31
N VAL A 290 -9.61 2.82 -11.24
CA VAL A 290 -9.09 4.16 -10.94
C VAL A 290 -10.12 5.03 -10.20
N ASN A 291 -11.40 4.97 -10.59
CA ASN A 291 -12.47 5.80 -10.05
C ASN A 291 -12.94 5.34 -8.67
N LYS A 292 -12.07 5.50 -7.66
CA LYS A 292 -12.39 5.30 -6.24
C LYS A 292 -12.85 6.59 -5.60
N ASP A 293 -13.67 6.43 -4.56
CA ASP A 293 -14.23 7.54 -3.80
C ASP A 293 -13.14 8.53 -3.34
N ARG A 294 -13.33 9.80 -3.70
CA ARG A 294 -12.47 10.95 -3.33
C ARG A 294 -10.97 10.71 -3.48
N ARG A 295 -10.55 9.88 -4.45
CA ARG A 295 -9.14 9.50 -4.56
C ARG A 295 -8.18 10.66 -4.86
N GLY A 296 -8.66 11.71 -5.54
CA GLY A 296 -7.86 12.93 -5.77
C GLY A 296 -7.67 13.73 -4.48
N GLU A 297 -8.67 13.77 -3.61
CA GLU A 297 -8.51 14.40 -2.29
C GLU A 297 -7.60 13.56 -1.40
N LEU A 298 -7.71 12.24 -1.47
CA LEU A 298 -6.85 11.34 -0.72
C LEU A 298 -5.40 11.41 -1.20
N PHE A 299 -5.15 11.62 -2.50
CA PHE A 299 -3.83 11.91 -3.04
C PHE A 299 -3.22 13.13 -2.35
N PHE A 300 -3.96 14.25 -2.28
CA PHE A 300 -3.53 15.44 -1.54
C PHE A 300 -3.28 15.11 -0.07
N TYR A 301 -4.26 14.50 0.61
CA TYR A 301 -4.21 14.34 2.06
C TYR A 301 -3.09 13.39 2.52
N MET A 302 -2.89 12.27 1.82
CA MET A 302 -1.85 11.31 2.14
C MET A 302 -0.46 11.95 2.02
N HIS A 303 -0.17 12.65 0.92
CA HIS A 303 1.12 13.31 0.72
C HIS A 303 1.31 14.52 1.64
N GLN A 304 0.25 15.29 1.93
CA GLN A 304 0.30 16.36 2.93
C GLN A 304 0.69 15.81 4.31
N GLN A 305 0.16 14.66 4.71
CA GLN A 305 0.52 13.99 5.96
C GLN A 305 1.95 13.47 5.96
N ILE A 306 2.46 12.96 4.82
CA ILE A 306 3.87 12.61 4.67
C ILE A 306 4.76 13.84 4.90
N ILE A 307 4.45 14.97 4.28
CA ILE A 307 5.23 16.21 4.43
C ILE A 307 5.17 16.74 5.87
N ALA A 308 4.00 16.68 6.52
CA ALA A 308 3.85 17.08 7.92
C ALA A 308 4.71 16.20 8.85
N ARG A 309 4.67 14.87 8.69
CA ARG A 309 5.50 13.92 9.45
C ARG A 309 6.99 14.12 9.18
N TYR A 310 7.38 14.27 7.92
CA TYR A 310 8.77 14.55 7.54
C TYR A 310 9.29 15.84 8.19
N ASN A 311 8.49 16.90 8.20
CA ASN A 311 8.84 18.15 8.87
C ASN A 311 8.96 18.01 10.39
N MET A 312 8.12 17.17 11.02
CA MET A 312 8.29 16.84 12.44
C MET A 312 9.62 16.12 12.71
N GLU A 313 9.99 15.15 11.87
CA GLU A 313 11.28 14.46 11.99
C GLU A 313 12.47 15.41 11.76
N ARG A 314 12.38 16.32 10.79
CA ARG A 314 13.41 17.36 10.56
C ARG A 314 13.62 18.24 11.79
N LEU A 315 12.54 18.74 12.39
CA LEU A 315 12.60 19.57 13.58
C LEU A 315 13.20 18.80 14.78
N SER A 316 12.87 17.51 14.93
CA SER A 316 13.45 16.64 15.95
C SER A 316 14.95 16.36 15.75
N ASN A 317 15.48 16.61 14.55
CA ASN A 317 16.89 16.37 14.18
C ASN A 317 17.70 17.67 13.98
N ASN A 318 17.23 18.78 14.55
CA ASN A 318 17.84 20.12 14.42
C ASN A 318 17.99 20.56 12.95
N MET A 319 16.96 20.31 12.14
CA MET A 319 16.88 20.72 10.74
C MET A 319 15.69 21.64 10.55
N ASN A 320 15.80 22.54 9.57
CA ASN A 320 14.67 23.38 9.17
C ASN A 320 13.58 22.55 8.49
N ARG A 321 12.33 23.03 8.46
CA ARG A 321 11.31 22.49 7.56
C ARG A 321 11.83 22.43 6.12
N VAL A 322 11.32 21.45 5.37
CA VAL A 322 11.71 21.23 3.99
C VAL A 322 11.46 22.46 3.13
N VAL A 323 12.45 22.83 2.32
CA VAL A 323 12.33 23.95 1.37
C VAL A 323 11.68 23.43 0.10
N ARG A 324 10.59 24.08 -0.32
CA ARG A 324 9.87 23.73 -1.55
C ARG A 324 10.78 23.86 -2.79
N LEU A 325 10.59 23.01 -3.79
CA LEU A 325 11.27 23.12 -5.08
C LEU A 325 10.48 24.03 -6.03
N THR A 326 10.64 25.35 -5.89
CA THR A 326 9.83 26.36 -6.61
C THR A 326 10.46 26.87 -7.91
N ASN A 327 11.80 26.87 -8.01
CA ASN A 327 12.52 27.27 -9.21
C ASN A 327 13.21 26.05 -9.82
N TRP A 328 12.76 25.65 -11.01
CA TRP A 328 13.24 24.43 -11.68
C TRP A 328 14.44 24.66 -12.59
N ASN A 329 14.89 25.90 -12.74
CA ASN A 329 16.10 26.24 -13.47
C ASN A 329 17.34 26.38 -12.54
N GLU A 330 17.12 26.32 -11.23
CA GLU A 330 18.21 26.41 -10.25
C GLU A 330 18.81 25.03 -9.94
N PRO A 331 20.11 24.96 -9.58
CA PRO A 331 20.73 23.74 -9.08
C PRO A 331 20.03 23.18 -7.85
N ILE A 332 19.79 21.87 -7.84
CA ILE A 332 19.27 21.14 -6.69
C ILE A 332 20.44 20.83 -5.76
N ALA A 333 20.53 21.54 -4.64
CA ALA A 333 21.64 21.42 -3.69
C ALA A 333 21.81 19.97 -3.16
N GLU A 334 20.70 19.27 -2.89
CA GLU A 334 20.71 17.93 -2.34
C GLU A 334 21.13 16.88 -3.38
N GLY A 335 22.28 16.23 -3.15
CA GLY A 335 22.64 14.98 -3.83
C GLY A 335 22.01 13.77 -3.16
N TYR A 336 21.90 12.66 -3.89
CA TYR A 336 21.48 11.38 -3.31
C TYR A 336 22.05 10.19 -4.09
N PHE A 337 22.67 9.25 -3.36
CA PHE A 337 23.30 8.05 -3.91
C PHE A 337 22.66 6.80 -3.30
N PRO A 338 21.69 6.16 -4.00
CA PRO A 338 20.76 5.23 -3.39
C PRO A 338 21.35 3.89 -2.95
N LYS A 339 22.48 3.47 -3.53
CA LYS A 339 23.11 2.14 -3.32
C LYS A 339 22.17 0.94 -3.60
N LEU A 340 21.16 1.16 -4.43
CA LEU A 340 20.26 0.11 -4.88
C LEU A 340 20.74 -0.44 -6.24
N ASP A 341 20.45 -1.72 -6.47
CA ASP A 341 20.64 -2.37 -7.77
C ASP A 341 19.29 -2.69 -8.41
N ASN A 342 19.17 -2.44 -9.70
CA ASN A 342 18.08 -2.95 -10.52
C ASN A 342 18.50 -4.32 -11.08
N ILE A 343 18.06 -5.38 -10.40
CA ILE A 343 18.37 -6.77 -10.77
C ILE A 343 17.81 -7.19 -12.13
N LEU A 344 16.72 -6.57 -12.62
CA LEU A 344 16.18 -6.88 -13.95
C LEU A 344 17.06 -6.31 -15.06
N ALA A 345 17.42 -5.04 -14.92
CA ALA A 345 18.26 -4.35 -15.90
C ALA A 345 19.76 -4.67 -15.71
N ASN A 346 20.13 -5.36 -14.62
CA ASN A 346 21.50 -5.60 -14.18
C ASN A 346 22.34 -4.32 -14.14
N ARG A 347 21.76 -3.25 -13.59
CA ARG A 347 22.35 -1.91 -13.48
C ARG A 347 22.14 -1.32 -12.10
N VAL A 348 23.07 -0.49 -11.66
CA VAL A 348 22.88 0.34 -10.46
C VAL A 348 21.78 1.37 -10.71
N TRP A 349 21.05 1.75 -9.66
CA TRP A 349 20.16 2.89 -9.74
C TRP A 349 20.99 4.18 -9.86
N PRO A 350 20.78 4.99 -10.91
CA PRO A 350 21.59 6.19 -11.11
C PRO A 350 21.44 7.17 -9.93
N PRO A 351 22.55 7.70 -9.40
CA PRO A 351 22.50 8.72 -8.37
C PRO A 351 22.16 10.09 -8.96
N ARG A 352 21.75 11.02 -8.10
CA ARG A 352 21.74 12.46 -8.43
C ARG A 352 22.92 13.13 -7.73
N PRO A 353 23.92 13.65 -8.44
CA PRO A 353 24.97 14.43 -7.81
C PRO A 353 24.41 15.75 -7.23
N ALA A 354 25.07 16.28 -6.21
CA ALA A 354 24.72 17.59 -5.67
C ALA A 354 24.82 18.67 -6.75
N ASN A 355 23.94 19.67 -6.68
CA ASN A 355 23.82 20.77 -7.64
C ASN A 355 23.46 20.34 -9.07
N ALA A 356 22.84 19.18 -9.26
CA ALA A 356 22.27 18.81 -10.55
C ALA A 356 21.14 19.78 -10.94
N VAL A 357 21.03 20.09 -12.23
CA VAL A 357 20.05 21.04 -12.77
C VAL A 357 19.07 20.29 -13.66
N LEU A 358 17.77 20.58 -13.53
CA LEU A 358 16.76 19.99 -14.40
C LEU A 358 16.93 20.52 -15.82
N THR A 359 16.75 19.63 -16.79
CA THR A 359 16.82 19.95 -18.22
C THR A 359 15.62 19.37 -18.93
N ASN A 360 15.34 19.86 -20.14
CA ASN A 360 14.27 19.34 -20.97
C ASN A 360 14.46 17.83 -21.21
N ILE A 361 13.36 17.09 -21.18
CA ILE A 361 13.36 15.64 -21.35
C ILE A 361 13.05 15.34 -22.81
N SER A 362 13.91 14.56 -23.45
CA SER A 362 13.75 14.14 -24.85
C SER A 362 14.16 12.68 -25.00
N ARG A 363 13.32 11.79 -24.48
CA ARG A 363 13.56 10.35 -24.43
C ARG A 363 12.60 9.64 -25.37
N GLU A 364 12.94 9.62 -26.66
CA GLU A 364 12.10 9.08 -27.73
C GLU A 364 11.80 7.58 -27.55
N VAL A 365 12.81 6.80 -27.16
CA VAL A 365 12.70 5.34 -26.92
C VAL A 365 11.68 5.05 -25.83
N GLU A 366 11.71 5.83 -24.74
CA GLU A 366 10.77 5.74 -23.62
C GLU A 366 9.45 6.46 -23.88
N GLN A 367 9.31 7.17 -25.00
CA GLN A 367 8.15 7.99 -25.38
C GLN A 367 7.81 9.08 -24.36
N ILE A 368 8.85 9.72 -23.80
CA ILE A 368 8.71 10.85 -22.86
C ILE A 368 9.44 12.06 -23.42
N THR A 369 8.68 13.08 -23.79
CA THR A 369 9.23 14.36 -24.26
C THR A 369 8.44 15.52 -23.69
N PHE A 370 9.10 16.43 -22.98
CA PHE A 370 8.54 17.68 -22.50
C PHE A 370 9.65 18.65 -22.07
N ASP A 371 9.38 19.95 -22.13
CA ASP A 371 10.29 20.97 -21.65
C ASP A 371 10.02 21.31 -20.18
N ILE A 372 11.02 21.81 -19.45
CA ILE A 372 10.77 22.36 -18.09
C ILE A 372 9.74 23.50 -18.15
N GLU A 373 9.70 24.24 -19.26
CA GLU A 373 8.68 25.25 -19.52
C GLU A 373 7.25 24.69 -19.62
N ASP A 374 7.06 23.42 -20.00
CA ASP A 374 5.73 22.79 -19.95
C ASP A 374 5.22 22.67 -18.52
N LEU A 375 6.09 22.30 -17.57
CA LEU A 375 5.76 22.29 -16.15
C LEU A 375 5.32 23.68 -15.69
N VAL A 376 5.99 24.73 -16.19
CA VAL A 376 5.71 26.13 -15.82
C VAL A 376 4.34 26.53 -16.34
N ARG A 377 4.04 26.21 -17.61
CA ARG A 377 2.72 26.45 -18.21
C ARG A 377 1.60 25.72 -17.48
N TRP A 378 1.79 24.46 -17.12
CA TRP A 378 0.78 23.69 -16.38
C TRP A 378 0.54 24.26 -14.99
N ARG A 379 1.61 24.59 -14.25
CA ARG A 379 1.54 25.29 -12.97
C ARG A 379 0.68 26.55 -13.08
N ASP A 380 1.01 27.45 -14.00
CA ASP A 380 0.35 28.75 -14.11
C ASP A 380 -1.15 28.58 -14.44
N ARG A 381 -1.49 27.62 -15.29
CA ARG A 381 -2.89 27.28 -15.59
C ARG A 381 -3.63 26.72 -14.37
N ILE A 382 -2.97 25.91 -13.55
CA ILE A 382 -3.55 25.36 -12.32
C ILE A 382 -3.80 26.48 -11.30
N PHE A 383 -2.82 27.37 -11.06
CA PHE A 383 -3.03 28.53 -10.18
C PHE A 383 -4.15 29.44 -10.69
N ASN A 384 -4.17 29.73 -12.00
CA ASN A 384 -5.25 30.52 -12.60
C ASN A 384 -6.62 29.87 -12.39
N ALA A 385 -6.74 28.55 -12.49
CA ALA A 385 -7.99 27.84 -12.21
C ALA A 385 -8.40 27.93 -10.74
N ILE A 386 -7.44 27.79 -9.81
CA ILE A 386 -7.66 27.94 -8.37
C ILE A 386 -8.17 29.35 -8.05
N HIS A 387 -7.50 30.38 -8.56
CA HIS A 387 -7.85 31.78 -8.28
C HIS A 387 -9.12 32.25 -8.98
N SER A 388 -9.45 31.66 -10.14
CA SER A 388 -10.72 31.91 -10.83
C SER A 388 -11.89 31.12 -10.21
N GLY A 389 -11.61 30.12 -9.38
CA GLY A 389 -12.61 29.27 -8.73
C GLY A 389 -13.25 28.19 -9.62
N PHE A 390 -12.69 27.93 -10.81
CA PHE A 390 -13.18 26.90 -11.73
C PHE A 390 -12.07 26.38 -12.66
N ILE A 391 -12.23 25.15 -13.15
CA ILE A 391 -11.43 24.57 -14.23
C ILE A 391 -12.23 24.55 -15.54
N ILE A 392 -11.55 24.42 -16.67
CA ILE A 392 -12.17 24.25 -17.99
C ILE A 392 -12.00 22.79 -18.40
N ASN A 393 -13.11 22.06 -18.54
CA ASN A 393 -13.09 20.66 -18.97
C ASN A 393 -12.84 20.53 -20.50
N THR A 394 -12.69 19.31 -21.00
CA THR A 394 -12.50 19.04 -22.45
C THR A 394 -13.64 19.54 -23.35
N ALA A 395 -14.84 19.75 -22.81
CA ALA A 395 -15.98 20.33 -23.53
C ALA A 395 -15.97 21.88 -23.53
N GLY A 396 -14.96 22.51 -22.95
CA GLY A 396 -14.87 23.98 -22.83
C GLY A 396 -15.77 24.57 -21.74
N GLN A 397 -16.36 23.73 -20.87
CA GLN A 397 -17.26 24.17 -19.82
C GLN A 397 -16.50 24.49 -18.53
N GLN A 398 -16.97 25.50 -17.81
CA GLN A 398 -16.46 25.84 -16.49
C GLN A 398 -17.01 24.89 -15.43
N VAL A 399 -16.12 24.19 -14.73
CA VAL A 399 -16.46 23.32 -13.60
C VAL A 399 -15.94 23.96 -12.32
N ARG A 400 -16.85 24.36 -11.43
CA ARG A 400 -16.50 25.08 -10.20
C ARG A 400 -15.70 24.20 -9.23
N LEU A 401 -14.69 24.80 -8.62
CA LEU A 401 -13.92 24.19 -7.53
C LEU A 401 -14.63 24.53 -6.20
N THR A 402 -15.58 23.68 -5.80
CA THR A 402 -16.37 23.88 -4.57
C THR A 402 -15.62 23.40 -3.33
N GLU A 403 -16.11 23.75 -2.14
CA GLU A 403 -15.54 23.31 -0.85
C GLU A 403 -15.38 21.78 -0.76
N ASN A 404 -16.39 21.04 -1.23
CA ASN A 404 -16.45 19.57 -1.08
C ASN A 404 -15.74 18.83 -2.23
N GLU A 405 -15.90 19.29 -3.47
CA GLU A 405 -15.42 18.55 -4.66
C GLU A 405 -14.14 19.14 -5.26
N GLY A 406 -13.85 20.42 -5.00
CA GLY A 406 -12.75 21.14 -5.66
C GLY A 406 -11.39 20.49 -5.41
N ILE A 407 -11.14 20.03 -4.18
CA ILE A 407 -9.87 19.37 -3.84
C ILE A 407 -9.71 18.01 -4.54
N ASN A 408 -10.81 17.26 -4.71
CA ASN A 408 -10.79 15.97 -5.41
C ASN A 408 -10.55 16.17 -6.91
N ILE A 409 -11.17 17.20 -7.52
CA ILE A 409 -10.92 17.58 -8.90
C ILE A 409 -9.46 17.97 -9.09
N LEU A 410 -8.94 18.87 -8.24
CA LEU A 410 -7.53 19.31 -8.30
C LEU A 410 -6.56 18.16 -8.12
N GLY A 411 -6.83 17.21 -7.22
CA GLY A 411 -5.99 16.03 -7.03
C GLY A 411 -5.82 15.21 -8.30
N ASN A 412 -6.91 14.98 -9.03
CA ASN A 412 -6.87 14.26 -10.31
C ASN A 412 -6.22 15.07 -11.44
N LEU A 413 -6.29 16.41 -11.41
CA LEU A 413 -5.63 17.28 -12.38
C LEU A 413 -4.12 17.43 -12.13
N ILE A 414 -3.68 17.46 -10.87
CA ILE A 414 -2.30 17.73 -10.50
C ILE A 414 -1.43 16.47 -10.60
N GLU A 415 -1.96 15.29 -10.23
CA GLU A 415 -1.19 14.03 -10.22
C GLU A 415 -0.51 13.72 -11.58
N ALA A 416 -1.15 13.65 -12.75
CA ALA A 416 -2.59 13.59 -13.03
C ALA A 416 -3.05 12.14 -13.24
N SER A 417 -4.33 11.87 -12.94
CA SER A 417 -4.98 10.59 -13.23
C SER A 417 -5.79 10.63 -14.53
N ILE A 418 -6.24 9.46 -15.00
CA ILE A 418 -7.19 9.37 -16.13
C ILE A 418 -8.56 10.02 -15.84
N LEU A 419 -8.80 10.42 -14.59
CA LEU A 419 -9.98 11.19 -14.16
C LEU A 419 -9.78 12.70 -14.32
N SER A 420 -8.59 13.14 -14.76
CA SER A 420 -8.32 14.52 -15.14
C SER A 420 -9.33 14.99 -16.18
N GLN A 421 -10.03 16.09 -15.90
CA GLN A 421 -11.10 16.58 -16.77
C GLN A 421 -10.58 17.34 -18.01
N ASN A 422 -9.27 17.65 -18.07
CA ASN A 422 -8.63 18.28 -19.23
C ASN A 422 -7.10 18.10 -19.19
N PRO A 423 -6.58 16.89 -19.47
CA PRO A 423 -5.14 16.62 -19.42
C PRO A 423 -4.34 17.43 -20.45
N ASN A 424 -4.95 17.86 -21.56
CA ASN A 424 -4.28 18.71 -22.55
C ASN A 424 -4.01 20.13 -22.03
N LEU A 425 -4.94 20.67 -21.22
CA LEU A 425 -4.80 22.02 -20.66
C LEU A 425 -3.92 22.02 -19.41
N TYR A 426 -4.17 21.10 -18.48
CA TYR A 426 -3.53 21.08 -17.15
C TYR A 426 -2.33 20.15 -17.04
N GLY A 427 -2.10 19.28 -18.04
CA GLY A 427 -0.96 18.39 -18.08
C GLY A 427 -0.99 17.29 -17.02
N SER A 428 0.21 16.87 -16.61
CA SER A 428 0.46 15.88 -15.56
C SER A 428 1.62 16.38 -14.70
N LEU A 429 1.36 17.46 -13.95
CA LEU A 429 2.41 18.26 -13.30
C LEU A 429 3.25 17.41 -12.33
N HIS A 430 2.62 16.73 -11.37
CA HIS A 430 3.30 15.93 -10.37
C HIS A 430 4.13 14.79 -10.98
N ASN A 431 3.53 13.98 -11.87
CA ASN A 431 4.20 12.84 -12.49
C ASN A 431 5.36 13.27 -13.41
N ASN A 432 5.22 14.38 -14.15
CA ASN A 432 6.31 14.87 -14.98
C ASN A 432 7.41 15.57 -14.17
N GLY A 433 7.12 16.10 -12.99
CA GLY A 433 8.18 16.50 -12.05
C GLY A 433 8.99 15.30 -11.56
N HIS A 434 8.34 14.17 -11.25
CA HIS A 434 9.04 12.91 -10.98
C HIS A 434 9.93 12.50 -12.16
N ASN A 435 9.41 12.50 -13.39
CA ASN A 435 10.20 12.17 -14.59
C ASN A 435 11.40 13.12 -14.79
N ALA A 436 11.21 14.43 -14.66
CA ALA A 436 12.28 15.41 -14.82
C ALA A 436 13.43 15.17 -13.84
N ILE A 437 13.10 14.88 -12.58
CA ILE A 437 14.09 14.61 -11.54
C ILE A 437 14.74 13.23 -11.75
N ALA A 438 13.96 12.21 -12.14
CA ALA A 438 14.46 10.85 -12.27
C ALA A 438 15.44 10.68 -13.43
N TYR A 439 15.26 11.43 -14.53
CA TYR A 439 16.15 11.42 -15.70
C TYR A 439 17.18 12.55 -15.71
N ILE A 440 17.34 13.30 -14.61
CA ILE A 440 18.24 14.47 -14.54
C ILE A 440 19.70 14.18 -14.94
N HIS A 441 20.14 12.93 -14.83
CA HIS A 441 21.49 12.48 -15.17
C HIS A 441 21.65 12.07 -16.66
N ASP A 442 20.55 11.79 -17.36
CA ASP A 442 20.52 11.38 -18.76
C ASP A 442 19.16 11.79 -19.41
N PRO A 443 18.92 13.08 -19.61
CA PRO A 443 17.60 13.60 -19.99
C PRO A 443 17.19 13.28 -21.43
N ASP A 444 18.13 12.89 -22.29
CA ASP A 444 17.91 12.63 -23.71
C ASP A 444 18.36 11.23 -24.17
N ASN A 445 18.59 10.32 -23.20
CA ASN A 445 18.97 8.93 -23.45
C ASN A 445 20.32 8.74 -24.17
N ARG A 446 21.20 9.76 -24.20
CA ARG A 446 22.49 9.66 -24.88
C ARG A 446 23.44 8.67 -24.21
N PHE A 447 23.25 8.43 -22.90
CA PHE A 447 24.09 7.52 -22.12
C PHE A 447 23.46 6.15 -21.91
N LEU A 448 22.24 5.92 -22.42
CA LEU A 448 21.49 4.69 -22.25
C LEU A 448 21.32 4.34 -20.75
N GLU A 449 21.14 5.36 -19.92
CA GLU A 449 20.89 5.22 -18.49
C GLU A 449 19.38 5.16 -18.20
N ASN A 450 19.05 4.47 -17.12
CA ASN A 450 17.66 4.31 -16.66
C ASN A 450 17.24 5.46 -15.74
N TYR A 451 15.99 5.50 -15.30
CA TYR A 451 15.57 6.49 -14.29
C TYR A 451 16.21 6.23 -12.91
N GLY A 452 16.49 7.30 -12.15
CA GLY A 452 16.86 7.23 -10.73
C GLY A 452 15.66 6.95 -9.81
N VAL A 453 15.87 6.90 -8.49
CA VAL A 453 14.85 6.46 -7.52
C VAL A 453 13.54 7.26 -7.52
N MET A 454 13.56 8.51 -8.00
CA MET A 454 12.36 9.32 -8.18
C MET A 454 11.41 8.80 -9.27
N GLY A 455 11.89 7.88 -10.12
CA GLY A 455 11.11 7.25 -11.18
C GLY A 455 10.34 6.00 -10.73
N ASP A 456 10.33 5.64 -9.44
CA ASP A 456 9.56 4.49 -8.95
C ASP A 456 8.95 4.80 -7.57
N SER A 457 7.66 4.51 -7.39
CA SER A 457 6.96 4.77 -6.14
C SER A 457 7.49 3.91 -4.98
N ALA A 458 8.08 2.74 -5.23
CA ALA A 458 8.72 1.94 -4.17
C ALA A 458 10.01 2.58 -3.62
N THR A 459 10.62 3.52 -4.35
CA THR A 459 11.93 4.09 -4.00
C THR A 459 11.95 5.60 -3.87
N ALA A 460 10.95 6.32 -4.40
CA ALA A 460 10.98 7.78 -4.49
C ALA A 460 11.14 8.47 -3.12
N MET A 461 10.47 7.96 -2.07
CA MET A 461 10.56 8.53 -0.72
C MET A 461 11.96 8.47 -0.11
N ARG A 462 12.86 7.63 -0.64
CA ARG A 462 14.25 7.56 -0.19
C ARG A 462 15.02 8.84 -0.51
N ASP A 463 14.63 9.57 -1.55
CA ASP A 463 15.35 10.73 -2.02
C ASP A 463 14.93 12.02 -1.27
N PRO A 464 15.85 12.83 -0.72
CA PRO A 464 15.50 14.11 -0.10
C PRO A 464 14.69 15.04 -1.03
N ILE A 465 14.87 14.96 -2.35
CA ILE A 465 14.16 15.80 -3.32
C ILE A 465 12.67 15.46 -3.42
N PHE A 466 12.26 14.23 -3.07
CA PHE A 466 10.85 13.82 -3.04
C PHE A 466 10.06 14.78 -2.18
N TYR A 467 10.58 15.08 -0.99
CA TYR A 467 9.93 15.94 -0.02
C TYR A 467 9.90 17.40 -0.46
N ARG A 468 10.93 17.87 -1.18
CA ARG A 468 10.92 19.23 -1.74
C ARG A 468 9.90 19.38 -2.87
N TRP A 469 9.79 18.37 -3.73
CA TRP A 469 8.80 18.30 -4.80
C TRP A 469 7.38 18.23 -4.23
N HIS A 470 7.13 17.31 -3.29
CA HIS A 470 5.82 17.15 -2.67
C HIS A 470 5.44 18.32 -1.76
N ALA A 471 6.38 19.01 -1.13
CA ALA A 471 6.08 20.26 -0.42
C ALA A 471 5.67 21.40 -1.37
N TYR A 472 6.20 21.39 -2.61
CA TYR A 472 5.74 22.31 -3.64
C TYR A 472 4.34 21.94 -4.16
N ILE A 473 4.08 20.65 -4.39
CA ILE A 473 2.75 20.16 -4.77
C ILE A 473 1.70 20.43 -3.68
N ASP A 474 2.03 20.19 -2.40
CA ASP A 474 1.17 20.55 -1.26
C ASP A 474 0.87 22.06 -1.25
N ASP A 475 1.83 22.92 -1.56
CA ASP A 475 1.60 24.38 -1.60
C ASP A 475 0.51 24.79 -2.60
N ILE A 476 0.44 24.14 -3.76
CA ILE A 476 -0.63 24.35 -4.75
C ILE A 476 -1.99 23.98 -4.14
N PHE A 477 -2.07 22.85 -3.42
CA PHE A 477 -3.29 22.46 -2.72
C PHE A 477 -3.63 23.39 -1.55
N GLN A 478 -2.63 23.86 -0.80
CA GLN A 478 -2.82 24.83 0.28
C GLN A 478 -3.32 26.17 -0.25
N GLU A 479 -2.92 26.57 -1.46
CA GLU A 479 -3.44 27.75 -2.13
C GLU A 479 -4.95 27.61 -2.36
N PHE A 480 -5.41 26.48 -2.90
CA PHE A 480 -6.84 26.19 -3.00
C PHE A 480 -7.53 26.14 -1.62
N LYS A 481 -6.93 25.47 -0.63
CA LYS A 481 -7.48 25.43 0.74
C LYS A 481 -7.52 26.82 1.41
N SER A 482 -6.83 27.82 0.86
CA SER A 482 -6.90 29.20 1.34
C SER A 482 -8.04 30.01 0.70
N THR A 483 -8.60 29.55 -0.43
CA THR A 483 -9.74 30.20 -1.08
C THR A 483 -11.10 29.74 -0.54
N ILE A 484 -11.14 28.59 0.13
CA ILE A 484 -12.38 28.08 0.75
C ILE A 484 -12.71 28.82 2.06
N PRO A 485 -14.00 29.00 2.39
CA PRO A 485 -14.42 29.62 3.65
C PRO A 485 -13.88 28.84 4.87
N SER A 486 -13.56 29.57 5.94
CA SER A 486 -13.26 28.94 7.23
C SER A 486 -14.49 28.23 7.79
N TYR A 487 -14.28 27.12 8.50
CA TYR A 487 -15.37 26.43 9.18
C TYR A 487 -16.11 27.37 10.15
N SER A 488 -17.44 27.35 10.09
CA SER A 488 -18.29 28.10 11.01
C SER A 488 -18.29 27.46 12.41
N VAL A 489 -18.78 28.20 13.41
CA VAL A 489 -19.02 27.65 14.76
C VAL A 489 -19.94 26.43 14.70
N GLN A 490 -20.93 26.42 13.80
CA GLN A 490 -21.83 25.28 13.60
C GLN A 490 -21.13 24.06 13.00
N ASN A 491 -20.13 24.27 12.11
CA ASN A 491 -19.36 23.17 11.52
C ASN A 491 -18.40 22.52 12.53
N LEU A 492 -17.90 23.29 13.50
CA LEU A 492 -16.95 22.83 14.53
C LEU A 492 -17.62 22.41 15.83
N GLY A 493 -18.80 22.96 16.13
CA GLY A 493 -19.53 22.72 17.35
C GLY A 493 -20.11 21.31 17.41
N PHE A 494 -20.13 20.75 18.62
CA PHE A 494 -20.87 19.53 18.91
C PHE A 494 -21.70 19.74 20.17
N ASP A 495 -22.88 20.33 20.00
CA ASP A 495 -23.69 20.83 21.10
C ASP A 495 -23.93 19.79 22.20
N SER A 496 -23.81 20.25 23.44
CA SER A 496 -23.95 19.44 24.67
C SER A 496 -22.84 18.42 24.94
N VAL A 497 -21.83 18.32 24.07
CA VAL A 497 -20.67 17.42 24.24
C VAL A 497 -19.42 18.25 24.55
N ASN A 498 -18.85 18.07 25.73
CA ASN A 498 -17.64 18.77 26.18
C ASN A 498 -16.50 17.79 26.44
N VAL A 499 -15.33 18.04 25.85
CA VAL A 499 -14.10 17.30 26.18
C VAL A 499 -13.52 17.91 27.45
N GLN A 500 -13.50 17.14 28.53
CA GLN A 500 -13.03 17.57 29.85
C GLN A 500 -11.51 17.39 30.00
N SER A 501 -10.97 16.29 29.48
CA SER A 501 -9.52 16.06 29.47
C SER A 501 -9.09 15.09 28.38
N VAL A 502 -7.83 15.22 27.98
CA VAL A 502 -7.12 14.31 27.08
C VAL A 502 -5.76 14.01 27.71
N GLU A 503 -5.47 12.74 27.95
CA GLU A 503 -4.20 12.27 28.51
C GLU A 503 -3.63 11.14 27.66
N VAL A 504 -2.31 11.05 27.60
CA VAL A 504 -1.58 9.87 27.09
C VAL A 504 -0.94 9.16 28.27
N THR A 505 -1.06 7.83 28.29
CA THR A 505 -0.48 6.97 29.31
C THR A 505 0.28 5.81 28.67
N ALA A 506 1.46 5.50 29.20
CA ALA A 506 2.27 4.36 28.76
C ALA A 506 2.91 3.71 30.00
N THR A 507 3.08 2.39 29.96
CA THR A 507 3.64 1.64 31.09
C THR A 507 5.08 2.08 31.36
N GLY A 508 5.35 2.54 32.58
CA GLY A 508 6.69 2.96 33.00
C GLY A 508 7.11 4.36 32.55
N LEU A 509 6.23 5.14 31.91
CA LEU A 509 6.48 6.54 31.54
C LEU A 509 5.59 7.50 32.35
N PRO A 510 6.03 8.75 32.57
CA PRO A 510 5.18 9.82 33.05
C PRO A 510 3.95 10.06 32.14
N ARG A 511 2.91 10.67 32.72
CA ARG A 511 1.72 11.07 31.95
C ARG A 511 2.11 12.07 30.86
N ASN A 512 1.52 11.91 29.68
CA ASN A 512 1.72 12.77 28.50
C ASN A 512 3.14 12.74 27.93
N GLU A 513 3.87 11.63 28.13
CA GLU A 513 5.16 11.38 27.50
C GLU A 513 5.08 10.19 26.53
N PHE A 514 5.77 10.33 25.41
CA PHE A 514 6.01 9.26 24.44
C PHE A 514 7.47 8.85 24.53
N ALA A 515 7.76 7.55 24.39
CA ALA A 515 9.12 7.06 24.23
C ALA A 515 9.28 6.37 22.87
N THR A 516 10.38 6.70 22.19
CA THR A 516 10.82 6.02 20.97
C THR A 516 12.17 5.35 21.18
N PHE A 517 12.46 4.34 20.37
CA PHE A 517 13.70 3.57 20.42
C PHE A 517 13.97 2.92 19.06
N TRP A 518 15.19 2.39 18.90
CA TRP A 518 15.56 1.58 17.74
C TRP A 518 15.20 0.12 17.96
N GLN A 519 14.54 -0.48 16.97
CA GLN A 519 14.22 -1.91 16.96
C GLN A 519 14.89 -2.59 15.78
N GLN A 520 15.47 -3.77 16.02
CA GLN A 520 15.90 -4.66 14.96
C GLN A 520 14.77 -5.64 14.61
N SER A 521 14.52 -5.79 13.31
CA SER A 521 13.55 -6.73 12.75
C SER A 521 14.17 -7.48 11.58
N ASP A 522 13.66 -8.68 11.33
CA ASP A 522 14.14 -9.57 10.25
C ASP A 522 13.09 -9.65 9.12
N THR A 523 13.53 -9.62 7.87
CA THR A 523 12.69 -9.86 6.68
C THR A 523 13.26 -11.00 5.84
N ASP A 524 12.41 -11.89 5.31
CA ASP A 524 12.85 -13.04 4.52
C ASP A 524 13.01 -12.65 3.03
N LEU A 525 14.24 -12.72 2.54
CA LEU A 525 14.61 -12.38 1.17
C LEU A 525 14.38 -13.54 0.19
N SER A 526 14.14 -14.76 0.69
CA SER A 526 14.18 -15.98 -0.13
C SER A 526 13.25 -15.93 -1.35
N ARG A 527 12.09 -15.27 -1.24
CA ARG A 527 11.10 -15.14 -2.32
C ARG A 527 11.61 -14.33 -3.52
N GLY A 528 12.47 -13.34 -3.30
CA GLY A 528 12.95 -12.42 -4.35
C GLY A 528 14.37 -12.69 -4.83
N LEU A 529 15.01 -13.75 -4.34
CA LEU A 529 16.41 -14.09 -4.63
C LEU A 529 16.55 -15.13 -5.74
N ASP A 530 16.23 -14.76 -6.98
CA ASP A 530 16.20 -15.68 -8.13
C ASP A 530 17.47 -16.52 -8.34
N PHE A 531 17.27 -17.78 -8.74
CA PHE A 531 18.29 -18.77 -9.08
C PHE A 531 19.27 -19.14 -7.96
N LEU A 532 18.92 -18.89 -6.70
CA LEU A 532 19.65 -19.36 -5.52
C LEU A 532 19.04 -20.63 -4.89
N PRO A 533 19.79 -21.39 -4.08
CA PRO A 533 19.22 -22.45 -3.26
C PRO A 533 18.03 -21.98 -2.41
N ARG A 534 17.08 -22.89 -2.17
CA ARG A 534 15.88 -22.64 -1.35
C ARG A 534 16.23 -22.56 0.15
N GLY A 535 15.21 -22.27 0.95
CA GLY A 535 15.30 -22.04 2.40
C GLY A 535 15.41 -20.56 2.74
N SER A 536 14.92 -20.19 3.92
CA SER A 536 14.89 -18.81 4.39
C SER A 536 16.27 -18.16 4.40
N ILE A 537 16.31 -16.88 4.02
CA ILE A 537 17.49 -16.02 4.08
C ILE A 537 17.00 -14.69 4.64
N PHE A 538 17.38 -14.37 5.86
CA PHE A 538 16.89 -13.18 6.52
C PHE A 538 17.85 -12.01 6.34
N ALA A 539 17.30 -10.81 6.13
CA ALA A 539 18.01 -9.56 6.35
C ALA A 539 17.50 -8.91 7.63
N ARG A 540 18.43 -8.43 8.46
CA ARG A 540 18.14 -7.71 9.71
C ARG A 540 18.31 -6.21 9.48
N PHE A 541 17.26 -5.44 9.73
CA PHE A 541 17.28 -3.98 9.61
C PHE A 541 16.89 -3.32 10.93
N THR A 542 17.41 -2.12 11.14
CA THR A 542 17.08 -1.28 12.31
C THR A 542 16.11 -0.19 11.88
N HIS A 543 15.01 -0.02 12.60
CA HIS A 543 13.98 0.98 12.30
C HIS A 543 13.47 1.65 13.58
N LEU A 544 12.84 2.82 13.42
CA LEU A 544 12.22 3.54 14.53
C LEU A 544 11.04 2.74 15.09
N GLN A 545 10.88 2.77 16.41
CA GLN A 545 9.77 2.17 17.13
C GLN A 545 9.34 3.07 18.29
N HIS A 546 8.11 2.90 18.78
CA HIS A 546 7.61 3.57 19.98
C HIS A 546 7.13 2.57 21.05
N ALA A 547 7.17 2.99 22.32
CA ALA A 547 6.53 2.25 23.40
C ALA A 547 4.99 2.27 23.20
N PRO A 548 4.28 1.14 23.45
CA PRO A 548 2.82 1.15 23.42
C PRO A 548 2.23 2.14 24.43
N PHE A 549 1.20 2.87 24.02
CA PHE A 549 0.52 3.86 24.84
C PHE A 549 -0.99 3.80 24.63
N SER A 550 -1.75 4.52 25.47
CA SER A 550 -3.21 4.63 25.38
C SER A 550 -3.67 6.06 25.61
N TYR A 551 -4.67 6.49 24.84
CA TYR A 551 -5.38 7.74 25.06
C TYR A 551 -6.47 7.56 26.11
N LYS A 552 -6.52 8.47 27.08
CA LYS A 552 -7.64 8.60 28.01
C LYS A 552 -8.31 9.94 27.76
N ILE A 553 -9.51 9.89 27.19
CA ILE A 553 -10.29 11.07 26.82
C ILE A 553 -11.57 11.07 27.65
N VAL A 554 -11.73 12.08 28.52
CA VAL A 554 -12.93 12.24 29.34
C VAL A 554 -13.87 13.21 28.64
N VAL A 555 -15.07 12.74 28.32
CA VAL A 555 -16.09 13.51 27.61
C VAL A 555 -17.36 13.54 28.44
N GLU A 556 -17.94 14.72 28.60
CA GLU A 556 -19.23 14.94 29.24
C GLU A 556 -20.28 15.17 28.14
N ASN A 557 -21.39 14.45 28.20
CA ASN A 557 -22.54 14.65 27.31
C ASN A 557 -23.79 14.99 28.14
N ASN A 558 -24.19 16.26 28.06
CA ASN A 558 -25.38 16.81 28.73
C ASN A 558 -26.65 16.71 27.89
N GLY A 559 -26.55 16.19 26.67
CA GLY A 559 -27.66 16.00 25.74
C GLY A 559 -28.18 14.56 25.67
N ASN A 560 -28.87 14.26 24.58
CA ASN A 560 -29.26 12.90 24.25
C ASN A 560 -28.05 12.08 23.79
N GLN A 561 -28.15 10.75 23.89
CA GLN A 561 -27.14 9.86 23.35
C GLN A 561 -26.94 10.12 21.86
N ARG A 562 -25.68 10.29 21.44
CA ARG A 562 -25.28 10.53 20.04
C ARG A 562 -23.96 9.83 19.74
N VAL A 563 -23.79 9.46 18.47
CA VAL A 563 -22.51 8.95 17.97
C VAL A 563 -21.63 10.15 17.62
N GLY A 564 -20.45 10.22 18.24
CA GLY A 564 -19.40 11.18 17.92
C GLY A 564 -18.25 10.51 17.18
N THR A 565 -17.49 11.31 16.42
CA THR A 565 -16.22 10.88 15.83
C THR A 565 -15.08 11.56 16.56
N VAL A 566 -14.27 10.78 17.27
CA VAL A 566 -13.03 11.25 17.89
C VAL A 566 -11.98 11.37 16.79
N ARG A 567 -11.29 12.50 16.71
CA ARG A 567 -10.20 12.77 15.76
C ARG A 567 -9.00 13.29 16.55
N ILE A 568 -7.89 12.56 16.51
CA ILE A 568 -6.70 12.85 17.30
C ILE A 568 -5.60 13.31 16.37
N PHE A 569 -5.01 14.46 16.68
CA PHE A 569 -3.86 15.00 15.95
C PHE A 569 -2.77 15.45 16.92
N MET A 570 -1.53 15.48 16.45
CA MET A 570 -0.40 16.11 17.15
C MET A 570 0.37 17.03 16.22
N ALA A 571 1.02 18.05 16.76
CA ALA A 571 1.86 18.97 16.01
C ALA A 571 3.05 19.44 16.87
N PRO A 572 4.17 19.85 16.25
CA PRO A 572 5.27 20.46 16.98
C PRO A 572 4.82 21.80 17.57
N LYS A 573 5.27 22.08 18.80
CA LYS A 573 4.92 23.32 19.52
C LYS A 573 5.74 24.52 19.07
N PHE A 574 7.02 24.29 18.74
CA PHE A 574 7.99 25.32 18.42
C PHE A 574 8.53 25.13 17.01
N ASP A 575 8.82 26.26 16.36
CA ASP A 575 9.46 26.32 15.05
C ASP A 575 10.98 26.10 15.12
N GLU A 576 11.65 26.22 13.99
CA GLU A 576 13.11 26.07 13.85
C GLU A 576 13.93 26.99 14.76
N ARG A 577 13.34 28.10 15.20
CA ARG A 577 13.97 29.13 16.03
C ARG A 577 13.70 28.91 17.52
N GLY A 578 12.93 27.87 17.87
CA GLY A 578 12.42 27.65 19.22
C GLY A 578 11.26 28.57 19.60
N LEU A 579 10.62 29.24 18.63
CA LEU A 579 9.49 30.14 18.89
C LEU A 579 8.15 29.40 18.68
N PRO A 580 7.09 29.72 19.44
CA PRO A 580 5.78 29.13 19.23
C PRO A 580 5.26 29.39 17.81
N PHE A 581 4.66 28.38 17.19
CA PHE A 581 4.03 28.54 15.88
C PHE A 581 2.79 29.45 15.95
N LEU A 582 2.59 30.24 14.89
CA LEU A 582 1.27 30.78 14.58
C LEU A 582 0.36 29.66 14.08
N PHE A 583 -0.90 29.62 14.51
CA PHE A 583 -1.84 28.56 14.15
C PHE A 583 -1.99 28.36 12.63
N ARG A 584 -1.95 29.45 11.83
CA ARG A 584 -2.01 29.39 10.36
C ARG A 584 -0.91 28.53 9.74
N GLU A 585 0.26 28.48 10.36
CA GLU A 585 1.36 27.62 9.93
C GLU A 585 1.32 26.28 10.64
N GLN A 586 1.03 26.26 11.94
CA GLN A 586 0.95 25.03 12.73
C GLN A 586 -0.11 24.06 12.18
N ARG A 587 -1.24 24.55 11.67
CA ARG A 587 -2.33 23.72 11.11
C ARG A 587 -1.86 22.78 9.99
N LYS A 588 -0.79 23.13 9.27
CA LYS A 588 -0.21 22.31 8.19
C LYS A 588 0.71 21.20 8.71
N LEU A 589 1.05 21.24 10.00
CA LEU A 589 1.93 20.29 10.68
C LEU A 589 1.18 19.35 11.64
N PHE A 590 -0.14 19.49 11.77
CA PHE A 590 -0.94 18.53 12.52
C PHE A 590 -1.01 17.21 11.77
N VAL A 591 -0.43 16.17 12.37
CA VAL A 591 -0.46 14.80 11.86
C VAL A 591 -1.62 14.04 12.50
N GLU A 592 -2.43 13.37 11.68
CA GLU A 592 -3.52 12.51 12.15
C GLU A 592 -2.92 11.26 12.80
N LEU A 593 -3.35 10.98 14.03
CA LEU A 593 -2.93 9.81 14.81
C LEU A 593 -4.03 8.76 14.88
N ASP A 594 -5.29 9.19 14.98
CA ASP A 594 -6.43 8.29 15.07
C ASP A 594 -7.75 8.97 14.67
N LYS A 595 -8.70 8.17 14.19
CA LYS A 595 -10.07 8.58 13.88
C LYS A 595 -11.04 7.41 14.05
N PHE A 596 -11.91 7.49 15.04
CA PHE A 596 -12.89 6.43 15.34
C PHE A 596 -14.23 6.98 15.84
N SER A 597 -15.28 6.20 15.63
CA SER A 597 -16.63 6.52 16.13
C SER A 597 -16.84 5.94 17.53
N THR A 598 -17.52 6.70 18.38
CA THR A 598 -17.91 6.25 19.73
C THR A 598 -19.30 6.78 20.10
N SER A 599 -20.03 6.00 20.90
CA SER A 599 -21.31 6.42 21.47
C SER A 599 -21.06 7.24 22.73
N SER A 600 -21.53 8.48 22.75
CA SER A 600 -21.56 9.31 23.96
C SER A 600 -22.87 9.05 24.69
N TYR A 601 -22.84 8.31 25.80
CA TYR A 601 -24.01 8.06 26.64
C TYR A 601 -24.30 9.28 27.49
N ARG A 602 -25.59 9.55 27.74
CA ARG A 602 -26.01 10.58 28.70
C ARG A 602 -25.47 10.21 30.07
N GLN A 603 -24.90 11.18 30.78
CA GLN A 603 -24.50 10.98 32.16
C GLN A 603 -25.78 10.73 32.98
N ASN A 604 -25.98 9.49 33.43
CA ASN A 604 -27.03 9.20 34.41
C ASN A 604 -26.56 9.82 35.73
N THR A 605 -27.26 10.87 36.16
CA THR A 605 -27.11 11.49 37.48
C THR A 605 -27.42 10.53 38.59
#